data_AF-A0A350W2Y4-F1
#
_entry.id   AF-A0A350W2Y4-F1
#
_cell.length_a   1.000
_cell.length_b   1.000
_cell.length_c   1.000
_cell.angle_alpha   90.00
_cell.angle_beta   90.00
_cell.angle_gamma   90.00
#
_symmetry.space_group_name_H-M   'P 1'
#
loop_
_entity.id
_entity.type
_entity.pdbx_description
1 polymer ?
#
loop_
_entity_poly.entity_id
_entity_poly.type
_entity_poly.pdbx_seq_one_letter_code
_entity_poly.pdbx_strand_id
1 'polypeptide(L)'
;MSKDDAKKKIDFQHAGDHHQVNMAIDPKTGKITGGIVSNFSNNSAIALSVDEESKVQGTVVHSGDTHAFQANVRSDGSFDGVYFDRKKGIQLEISGDKATLIEGKVPQAGLTIKGEHHNTVLEIDKNGQVSGVLESKATRDGKFKIEMKDGKISGGSFEHVGKNHKTELSMGQDGWKAQISGGSRNSAWSIGIVQGKAETKIGSGFKMKF
;
A
#
# COMPACT_ATOMS: atom_id res chain seq x y z
N MET A 1 -19.94 -45.32 23.68
CA MET A 1 -19.02 -44.33 23.05
C MET A 1 -18.81 -43.23 24.08
N SER A 2 -17.61 -43.13 24.67
CA SER A 2 -17.33 -42.22 25.78
C SER A 2 -17.12 -40.76 25.31
N LYS A 3 -17.34 -39.84 26.23
CA LYS A 3 -17.41 -38.38 26.09
C LYS A 3 -16.03 -37.67 25.98
N ASP A 4 -15.07 -38.20 25.24
CA ASP A 4 -13.70 -37.61 25.18
C ASP A 4 -13.19 -37.29 23.77
N ASP A 5 -14.03 -36.72 22.91
CA ASP A 5 -13.54 -35.95 21.76
C ASP A 5 -13.12 -34.54 22.22
N ALA A 6 -12.17 -34.48 23.15
CA ALA A 6 -11.44 -33.25 23.41
C ALA A 6 -10.73 -32.88 22.09
N LYS A 7 -11.21 -31.81 21.43
CA LYS A 7 -10.60 -31.25 20.21
C LYS A 7 -9.09 -31.06 20.46
N LYS A 8 -8.26 -31.98 20.00
CA LYS A 8 -6.79 -31.86 20.06
C LYS A 8 -6.39 -30.65 19.21
N LYS A 9 -6.23 -29.48 19.83
CA LYS A 9 -5.59 -28.34 19.18
C LYS A 9 -4.12 -28.69 18.93
N ILE A 10 -3.56 -28.25 17.81
CA ILE A 10 -2.12 -28.34 17.56
C ILE A 10 -1.51 -27.08 18.15
N ASP A 11 -0.74 -27.24 19.23
CA ASP A 11 0.00 -26.14 19.83
C ASP A 11 1.38 -26.03 19.16
N PHE A 12 1.62 -24.90 18.50
CA PHE A 12 2.91 -24.53 17.94
C PHE A 12 3.58 -23.51 18.85
N GLN A 13 4.81 -23.78 19.26
CA GLN A 13 5.61 -22.86 20.06
C GLN A 13 6.98 -22.69 19.43
N HIS A 14 7.44 -21.45 19.31
CA HIS A 14 8.75 -21.09 18.83
C HIS A 14 9.25 -19.85 19.54
N ALA A 15 10.49 -19.85 19.98
CA ALA A 15 11.12 -18.69 20.62
C ALA A 15 12.57 -18.55 20.17
N GLY A 16 13.07 -17.33 20.25
CA GLY A 16 14.48 -16.98 20.11
C GLY A 16 14.80 -15.76 20.97
N ASP A 17 16.02 -15.23 20.85
CA ASP A 17 16.53 -14.15 21.72
C ASP A 17 15.67 -12.87 21.70
N HIS A 18 14.87 -12.70 20.65
CA HIS A 18 14.14 -11.46 20.36
C HIS A 18 12.68 -11.69 19.97
N HIS A 19 12.17 -12.92 20.10
CA HIS A 19 10.79 -13.22 19.71
C HIS A 19 10.23 -14.45 20.43
N GLN A 20 8.91 -14.47 20.53
CA GLN A 20 8.14 -15.61 20.99
C GLN A 20 6.87 -15.74 20.17
N VAL A 21 6.55 -16.97 19.78
CA VAL A 21 5.34 -17.33 19.04
C VAL A 21 4.72 -18.53 19.73
N ASN A 22 3.49 -18.39 20.20
CA ASN A 22 2.64 -19.49 20.65
C ASN A 22 1.36 -19.44 19.81
N MET A 23 0.96 -20.53 19.18
CA MET A 23 -0.26 -20.60 18.37
C MET A 23 -0.98 -21.91 18.60
N ALA A 24 -2.30 -21.86 18.74
CA ALA A 24 -3.17 -23.02 18.81
C ALA A 24 -3.95 -23.16 17.51
N ILE A 25 -3.77 -24.25 16.80
CA ILE A 25 -4.35 -24.49 15.46
C ILE A 25 -5.43 -25.57 15.57
N ASP A 26 -6.61 -25.30 15.00
CA ASP A 26 -7.65 -26.32 14.83
C ASP A 26 -7.23 -27.29 13.71
N PRO A 27 -6.97 -28.58 14.01
CA PRO A 27 -6.49 -29.53 13.01
C PRO A 27 -7.52 -29.82 11.91
N LYS A 28 -8.83 -29.55 12.15
CA LYS A 28 -9.88 -29.82 11.16
C LYS A 28 -9.97 -28.71 10.12
N THR A 29 -9.72 -27.47 10.52
CA THR A 29 -9.91 -26.28 9.67
C THR A 29 -8.61 -25.60 9.28
N GLY A 30 -7.50 -25.91 9.96
CA GLY A 30 -6.22 -25.22 9.80
C GLY A 30 -6.20 -23.79 10.36
N LYS A 31 -7.26 -23.35 11.04
CA LYS A 31 -7.37 -21.99 11.58
C LYS A 31 -6.61 -21.85 12.90
N ILE A 32 -6.01 -20.68 13.11
CA ILE A 32 -5.46 -20.28 14.42
C ILE A 32 -6.63 -19.88 15.32
N THR A 33 -6.74 -20.51 16.49
CA THR A 33 -7.85 -20.38 17.45
C THR A 33 -7.40 -19.80 18.79
N GLY A 34 -6.21 -19.20 18.80
CA GLY A 34 -5.55 -18.69 19.98
C GLY A 34 -4.06 -18.53 19.71
N GLY A 35 -3.44 -17.47 20.24
CA GLY A 35 -1.99 -17.36 20.16
C GLY A 35 -1.44 -16.02 20.61
N ILE A 36 -0.14 -15.96 20.83
CA ILE A 36 0.63 -14.76 21.12
C ILE A 36 1.85 -14.74 20.20
N VAL A 37 2.08 -13.60 19.56
CA VAL A 37 3.27 -13.32 18.76
C VAL A 37 3.92 -12.07 19.33
N SER A 38 5.10 -12.21 19.93
CA SER A 38 5.92 -11.08 20.34
C SER A 38 7.25 -11.07 19.58
N ASN A 39 7.70 -9.87 19.24
CA ASN A 39 9.00 -9.63 18.64
C ASN A 39 9.51 -8.31 19.20
N PHE A 40 10.75 -8.27 19.69
CA PHE A 40 11.29 -7.08 20.33
C PHE A 40 12.76 -6.89 20.00
N SER A 41 13.19 -5.65 20.08
CA SER A 41 14.57 -5.20 19.95
C SER A 41 14.76 -4.00 20.86
N ASN A 42 15.97 -3.46 20.93
CA ASN A 42 16.27 -2.29 21.77
C ASN A 42 15.35 -1.08 21.49
N ASN A 43 14.84 -0.96 20.26
CA ASN A 43 14.14 0.22 19.77
C ASN A 43 12.75 -0.09 19.23
N SER A 44 12.26 -1.31 19.33
CA SER A 44 10.94 -1.69 18.79
C SER A 44 10.39 -2.91 19.50
N ALA A 45 9.08 -2.96 19.65
CA ALA A 45 8.39 -4.16 20.11
C ALA A 45 7.05 -4.32 19.39
N ILE A 46 6.70 -5.56 19.14
CA ILE A 46 5.43 -6.01 18.61
C ILE A 46 4.93 -7.06 19.60
N ALA A 47 3.67 -6.94 20.01
CA ALA A 47 2.98 -7.92 20.83
C ALA A 47 1.56 -8.07 20.31
N LEU A 48 1.28 -9.18 19.64
CA LEU A 48 -0.02 -9.51 19.05
C LEU A 48 -0.60 -10.74 19.73
N SER A 49 -1.92 -10.76 19.88
CA SER A 49 -2.69 -11.92 20.30
C SER A 49 -3.73 -12.28 19.25
N VAL A 50 -3.96 -13.58 19.08
CA VAL A 50 -5.07 -14.12 18.31
C VAL A 50 -6.10 -14.67 19.29
N ASP A 51 -7.36 -14.28 19.15
CA ASP A 51 -8.45 -14.80 19.98
C ASP A 51 -9.06 -16.09 19.40
N GLU A 52 -10.06 -16.63 20.10
CA GLU A 52 -10.76 -17.86 19.69
C GLU A 52 -11.60 -17.68 18.42
N GLU A 53 -11.91 -16.44 18.04
CA GLU A 53 -12.61 -16.08 16.80
C GLU A 53 -11.63 -15.82 15.64
N SER A 54 -10.34 -16.14 15.84
CA SER A 54 -9.25 -15.88 14.89
C SER A 54 -9.02 -14.39 14.60
N LYS A 55 -9.41 -13.49 15.50
CA LYS A 55 -9.14 -12.05 15.37
C LYS A 55 -7.80 -11.70 15.98
N VAL A 56 -7.10 -10.76 15.34
CA VAL A 56 -5.78 -10.28 15.77
C VAL A 56 -5.94 -8.93 16.44
N GLN A 57 -5.32 -8.78 17.59
CA GLN A 57 -5.19 -7.49 18.29
C GLN A 57 -3.82 -7.38 18.94
N GLY A 58 -3.41 -6.18 19.30
CA GLY A 58 -2.17 -5.98 20.04
C GLY A 58 -1.52 -4.65 19.77
N THR A 59 -0.24 -4.53 20.12
CA THR A 59 0.48 -3.26 20.12
C THR A 59 1.78 -3.37 19.32
N VAL A 60 2.08 -2.31 18.60
CA VAL A 60 3.35 -2.09 17.89
C VAL A 60 3.94 -0.80 18.43
N VAL A 61 5.19 -0.84 18.86
CA VAL A 61 5.96 0.32 19.29
C VAL A 61 7.30 0.37 18.59
N HIS A 62 7.74 1.58 18.27
CA HIS A 62 9.05 1.88 17.74
C HIS A 62 9.52 3.19 18.38
N SER A 63 10.79 3.24 18.79
CA SER A 63 11.43 4.46 19.26
C SER A 63 12.82 4.53 18.63
N GLY A 64 13.01 5.51 17.76
CA GLY A 64 14.32 5.95 17.33
C GLY A 64 14.83 7.07 18.22
N ASP A 65 16.01 7.60 17.88
CA ASP A 65 16.57 8.72 18.63
C ASP A 65 15.61 9.88 18.63
N THR A 66 15.16 10.38 17.48
CA THR A 66 14.33 11.61 17.41
C THR A 66 12.83 11.39 17.25
N HIS A 67 12.39 10.14 17.15
CA HIS A 67 11.00 9.84 16.80
C HIS A 67 10.50 8.60 17.52
N ALA A 68 9.20 8.55 17.75
CA ALA A 68 8.53 7.40 18.31
C ALA A 68 7.22 7.16 17.56
N PHE A 69 6.83 5.90 17.53
CA PHE A 69 5.56 5.45 16.99
C PHE A 69 4.98 4.40 17.93
N GLN A 70 3.71 4.52 18.23
CA GLN A 70 2.92 3.48 18.89
C GLN A 70 1.64 3.29 18.13
N ALA A 71 1.24 2.06 17.90
CA ALA A 71 -0.07 1.73 17.38
C ALA A 71 -0.68 0.54 18.11
N ASN A 72 -2.00 0.56 18.28
CA ASN A 72 -2.78 -0.57 18.74
C ASN A 72 -3.65 -1.06 17.59
N VAL A 73 -3.55 -2.35 17.31
CA VAL A 73 -4.45 -3.08 16.40
C VAL A 73 -5.57 -3.65 17.23
N ARG A 74 -6.81 -3.43 16.82
CA ARG A 74 -8.00 -3.97 17.47
C ARG A 74 -8.53 -5.18 16.71
N SER A 75 -9.27 -6.02 17.42
CA SER A 75 -9.83 -7.27 16.90
C SER A 75 -10.83 -7.07 15.74
N ASP A 76 -11.33 -5.85 15.53
CA ASP A 76 -12.18 -5.47 14.40
C ASP A 76 -11.40 -5.05 13.14
N GLY A 77 -10.06 -5.11 13.19
CA GLY A 77 -9.17 -4.69 12.10
C GLY A 77 -8.88 -3.19 12.06
N SER A 78 -9.47 -2.39 12.96
CA SER A 78 -9.12 -0.99 13.11
C SER A 78 -7.77 -0.84 13.83
N PHE A 79 -7.13 0.31 13.64
CA PHE A 79 -5.93 0.67 14.37
C PHE A 79 -5.99 2.11 14.85
N ASP A 80 -5.43 2.34 16.03
CA ASP A 80 -5.15 3.65 16.58
C ASP A 80 -3.64 3.79 16.79
N GLY A 81 -3.11 5.01 16.80
CA GLY A 81 -1.71 5.21 17.07
C GLY A 81 -1.29 6.66 17.20
N VAL A 82 -0.08 6.85 17.70
CA VAL A 82 0.55 8.15 17.85
C VAL A 82 1.94 8.07 17.22
N TYR A 83 2.25 9.06 16.39
CA TYR A 83 3.58 9.31 15.88
C TYR A 83 4.09 10.63 16.43
N PHE A 84 5.35 10.65 16.86
CA PHE A 84 6.01 11.85 17.33
C PHE A 84 7.41 11.94 16.72
N ASP A 85 7.80 13.13 16.27
CA ASP A 85 9.17 13.47 15.82
C ASP A 85 9.59 14.77 16.49
N ARG A 86 10.44 14.68 17.52
CA ARG A 86 10.92 15.86 18.25
C ARG A 86 11.82 16.75 17.41
N LYS A 87 12.54 16.18 16.43
CA LYS A 87 13.45 16.96 15.57
C LYS A 87 12.65 17.91 14.68
N LYS A 88 11.43 17.50 14.32
CA LYS A 88 10.50 18.30 13.53
C LYS A 88 9.44 19.02 14.37
N GLY A 89 9.35 18.70 15.67
CA GLY A 89 8.28 19.18 16.55
C GLY A 89 6.91 18.76 16.06
N ILE A 90 6.78 17.55 15.50
CA ILE A 90 5.53 17.03 14.91
C ILE A 90 4.97 15.94 15.80
N GLN A 91 3.67 15.99 16.05
CA GLN A 91 2.89 14.89 16.63
C GLN A 91 1.66 14.62 15.77
N LEU A 92 1.46 13.36 15.39
CA LEU A 92 0.29 12.87 14.68
C LEU A 92 -0.48 11.88 15.57
N GLU A 93 -1.80 12.00 15.59
CA GLU A 93 -2.69 10.97 16.08
C GLU A 93 -3.35 10.27 14.90
N ILE A 94 -3.37 8.95 14.92
CA ILE A 94 -3.90 8.12 13.85
C ILE A 94 -5.07 7.33 14.41
N SER A 95 -6.19 7.36 13.71
CA SER A 95 -7.39 6.63 14.06
C SER A 95 -8.06 6.13 12.78
N GLY A 96 -8.00 4.82 12.54
CA GLY A 96 -8.51 4.20 11.32
C GLY A 96 -7.79 4.71 10.07
N ASP A 97 -8.53 5.27 9.13
CA ASP A 97 -8.02 5.80 7.85
C ASP A 97 -7.57 7.27 7.94
N LYS A 98 -7.54 7.86 9.14
CA LYS A 98 -7.23 9.28 9.36
C LYS A 98 -6.00 9.47 10.20
N ALA A 99 -5.18 10.45 9.83
CA ALA A 99 -4.11 11.00 10.64
C ALA A 99 -4.36 12.49 10.88
N THR A 100 -4.29 12.90 12.13
CA THR A 100 -4.53 14.28 12.59
C THR A 100 -3.24 14.84 13.14
N LEU A 101 -2.84 16.02 12.67
CA LEU A 101 -1.72 16.77 13.27
C LEU A 101 -2.17 17.37 14.60
N ILE A 102 -1.61 16.88 15.70
CA ILE A 102 -1.88 17.38 17.06
C ILE A 102 -0.94 18.53 17.39
N GLU A 103 0.34 18.38 17.06
CA GLU A 103 1.38 19.38 17.33
C GLU A 103 2.29 19.56 16.13
N GLY A 104 2.77 20.79 15.96
CA GLY A 104 3.75 21.14 14.95
C GLY A 104 3.14 21.72 13.70
N LYS A 105 3.97 21.78 12.67
CA LYS A 105 3.53 22.05 11.31
C LYS A 105 3.96 20.85 10.49
N VAL A 106 3.00 20.13 9.90
CA VAL A 106 3.33 19.36 8.70
C VAL A 106 3.97 20.37 7.76
N PRO A 107 5.18 20.12 7.23
CA PRO A 107 5.78 21.02 6.27
C PRO A 107 4.76 21.29 5.17
N GLN A 108 4.20 22.51 5.13
CA GLN A 108 3.45 22.99 3.97
C GLN A 108 4.34 23.06 2.75
N ALA A 109 5.66 23.07 2.97
CA ALA A 109 6.66 22.68 2.01
C ALA A 109 6.39 21.23 1.63
N GLY A 110 5.61 21.07 0.59
CA GLY A 110 5.29 19.81 -0.02
C GLY A 110 6.51 18.89 -0.28
N LEU A 111 6.23 17.64 -0.63
CA LEU A 111 7.27 16.67 -0.89
C LEU A 111 7.94 16.91 -2.26
N THR A 112 9.19 17.38 -2.25
CA THR A 112 10.02 17.41 -3.46
C THR A 112 11.12 16.35 -3.38
N ILE A 113 11.01 15.30 -4.18
CA ILE A 113 12.05 14.29 -4.40
C ILE A 113 12.38 14.27 -5.89
N LYS A 114 13.60 14.67 -6.23
CA LYS A 114 14.12 14.62 -7.60
C LYS A 114 15.30 13.68 -7.66
N GLY A 115 15.17 12.63 -8.46
CA GLY A 115 16.23 11.69 -8.77
C GLY A 115 16.37 11.47 -10.28
N GLU A 116 17.29 10.59 -10.63
CA GLU A 116 17.53 10.18 -12.02
C GLU A 116 16.28 9.50 -12.62
N HIS A 117 15.60 8.67 -11.81
CA HIS A 117 14.45 7.87 -12.25
C HIS A 117 13.11 8.31 -11.69
N HIS A 118 13.08 9.25 -10.75
CA HIS A 118 11.84 9.72 -10.12
C HIS A 118 11.81 11.24 -10.02
N ASN A 119 10.62 11.79 -10.14
CA ASN A 119 10.30 13.19 -9.94
C ASN A 119 8.97 13.27 -9.21
N THR A 120 9.03 13.46 -7.90
CA THR A 120 7.87 13.65 -7.04
C THR A 120 7.90 15.09 -6.57
N VAL A 121 6.87 15.85 -6.92
CA VAL A 121 6.65 17.21 -6.44
C VAL A 121 5.21 17.26 -6.00
N LEU A 122 4.97 17.09 -4.71
CA LEU A 122 3.66 17.22 -4.08
C LEU A 122 3.67 18.47 -3.23
N GLU A 123 2.53 19.14 -3.11
CA GLU A 123 2.27 20.31 -2.28
C GLU A 123 1.04 20.02 -1.43
N ILE A 124 1.01 20.58 -0.22
CA ILE A 124 -0.13 20.46 0.69
C ILE A 124 -0.63 21.88 0.96
N ASP A 125 -1.88 22.15 0.59
CA ASP A 125 -2.48 23.46 0.80
C ASP A 125 -2.86 23.68 2.28
N LYS A 126 -3.34 24.89 2.60
CA LYS A 126 -3.79 25.26 3.95
C LYS A 126 -4.96 24.41 4.48
N ASN A 127 -5.67 23.70 3.61
CA ASN A 127 -6.79 22.83 3.93
C ASN A 127 -6.36 21.35 3.98
N GLY A 128 -5.06 21.04 3.86
CA GLY A 128 -4.54 19.68 3.84
C GLY A 128 -4.70 18.95 2.51
N GLN A 129 -5.08 19.65 1.43
CA GLN A 129 -5.28 19.04 0.12
C GLN A 129 -3.96 18.91 -0.63
N VAL A 130 -3.72 17.72 -1.17
CA VAL A 130 -2.50 17.41 -1.92
C VAL A 130 -2.68 17.76 -3.40
N SER A 131 -1.73 18.50 -3.94
CA SER A 131 -1.60 18.78 -5.38
C SER A 131 -0.18 18.45 -5.85
N GLY A 132 0.01 18.18 -7.14
CA GLY A 132 1.34 17.98 -7.72
C GLY A 132 1.46 16.75 -8.61
N VAL A 133 2.68 16.26 -8.76
CA VAL A 133 3.03 15.19 -9.70
C VAL A 133 3.86 14.12 -8.99
N LEU A 134 3.47 12.85 -9.19
CA LEU A 134 4.31 11.69 -8.93
C LEU A 134 4.70 11.09 -10.26
N GLU A 135 5.98 11.14 -10.60
CA GLU A 135 6.49 10.64 -11.87
C GLU A 135 7.65 9.68 -11.64
N SER A 136 7.57 8.52 -12.28
CA SER A 136 8.75 7.72 -12.61
C SER A 136 9.14 8.06 -14.04
N LYS A 137 10.34 8.62 -14.21
CA LYS A 137 10.93 8.87 -15.51
C LYS A 137 11.15 7.55 -16.26
N ALA A 138 11.30 7.64 -17.58
CA ALA A 138 11.53 6.51 -18.47
C ALA A 138 12.70 5.64 -17.98
N THR A 139 12.36 4.50 -17.38
CA THR A 139 13.26 3.37 -17.24
C THR A 139 13.27 2.59 -18.56
N ARG A 140 14.17 1.60 -18.70
CA ARG A 140 14.21 0.75 -19.89
C ARG A 140 12.85 0.13 -20.23
N ASP A 141 12.08 -0.22 -19.20
CA ASP A 141 10.89 -1.07 -19.33
C ASP A 141 9.58 -0.32 -18.98
N GLY A 142 9.65 0.96 -18.57
CA GLY A 142 8.43 1.74 -18.36
C GLY A 142 8.60 3.10 -17.69
N LYS A 143 7.50 3.85 -17.69
CA LYS A 143 7.33 5.15 -17.03
C LYS A 143 5.92 5.28 -16.51
N PHE A 144 5.74 6.07 -15.46
CA PHE A 144 4.41 6.47 -15.03
C PHE A 144 4.40 7.90 -14.55
N LYS A 145 3.23 8.52 -14.60
CA LYS A 145 2.94 9.84 -14.10
C LYS A 145 1.56 9.83 -13.47
N ILE A 146 1.43 10.42 -12.30
CA ILE A 146 0.15 10.69 -11.64
C ILE A 146 0.13 12.18 -11.34
N GLU A 147 -0.93 12.85 -11.74
CA GLU A 147 -1.17 14.26 -11.48
C GLU A 147 -2.31 14.38 -10.48
N MET A 148 -2.08 15.17 -9.44
CA MET A 148 -3.04 15.46 -8.39
C MET A 148 -3.35 16.94 -8.36
N LYS A 149 -4.61 17.27 -8.11
CA LYS A 149 -5.10 18.62 -7.89
C LYS A 149 -6.20 18.59 -6.84
N ASP A 150 -6.08 19.45 -5.83
CA ASP A 150 -7.11 19.65 -4.80
C ASP A 150 -7.50 18.33 -4.11
N GLY A 151 -6.50 17.48 -3.81
CA GLY A 151 -6.68 16.18 -3.17
C GLY A 151 -7.23 15.07 -4.07
N LYS A 152 -7.39 15.31 -5.39
CA LYS A 152 -7.93 14.35 -6.35
C LYS A 152 -6.94 14.06 -7.47
N ILE A 153 -7.01 12.86 -8.04
CA ILE A 153 -6.28 12.55 -9.27
C ILE A 153 -6.92 13.36 -10.42
N SER A 154 -6.12 14.23 -11.04
CA SER A 154 -6.54 15.06 -12.18
C SER A 154 -6.10 14.48 -13.53
N GLY A 155 -5.09 13.61 -13.51
CA GLY A 155 -4.55 13.00 -14.71
C GLY A 155 -3.44 12.00 -14.39
N GLY A 156 -2.93 11.36 -15.43
CA GLY A 156 -1.83 10.42 -15.29
C GLY A 156 -1.60 9.61 -16.55
N SER A 157 -0.46 8.95 -16.59
CA SER A 157 -0.10 8.01 -17.63
C SER A 157 0.72 6.87 -17.05
N PHE A 158 0.63 5.72 -17.71
CA PHE A 158 1.49 4.59 -17.47
C PHE A 158 1.89 4.03 -18.83
N GLU A 159 3.17 3.78 -19.03
CA GLU A 159 3.68 3.12 -20.21
C GLU A 159 4.61 2.01 -19.76
N HIS A 160 4.36 0.80 -20.26
CA HIS A 160 5.25 -0.34 -20.14
C HIS A 160 5.66 -0.80 -21.53
N VAL A 161 6.97 -0.95 -21.74
CA VAL A 161 7.53 -1.46 -23.00
C VAL A 161 8.23 -2.78 -22.70
N GLY A 162 7.57 -3.87 -23.06
CA GLY A 162 8.18 -5.19 -23.09
C GLY A 162 8.88 -5.46 -24.42
N LYS A 163 9.63 -6.55 -24.50
CA LYS A 163 10.40 -6.94 -25.70
C LYS A 163 9.57 -6.98 -26.99
N ASN A 164 8.31 -7.42 -26.91
CA ASN A 164 7.41 -7.60 -28.05
C ASN A 164 6.05 -6.93 -27.86
N HIS A 165 5.90 -6.08 -26.84
CA HIS A 165 4.62 -5.44 -26.54
C HIS A 165 4.80 -4.08 -25.89
N LYS A 166 3.76 -3.25 -25.99
CA LYS A 166 3.64 -1.96 -25.35
C LYS A 166 2.25 -1.86 -24.73
N THR A 167 2.20 -1.53 -23.44
CA THR A 167 0.98 -1.20 -22.71
C THR A 167 1.00 0.29 -22.36
N GLU A 168 -0.09 0.98 -22.65
CA GLU A 168 -0.29 2.39 -22.37
C GLU A 168 -1.61 2.58 -21.63
N LEU A 169 -1.57 3.32 -20.52
CA LEU A 169 -2.73 3.87 -19.86
C LEU A 169 -2.58 5.39 -19.85
N SER A 170 -3.64 6.12 -20.12
CA SER A 170 -3.70 7.55 -19.80
C SER A 170 -5.05 7.87 -19.16
N MET A 171 -5.04 8.79 -18.21
CA MET A 171 -6.24 9.30 -17.58
C MET A 171 -6.17 10.82 -17.54
N GLY A 172 -7.33 11.46 -17.67
CA GLY A 172 -7.51 12.89 -17.54
C GLY A 172 -8.93 13.17 -17.07
N GLN A 173 -9.24 14.46 -16.90
CA GLN A 173 -10.55 14.89 -16.41
C GLN A 173 -11.73 14.46 -17.28
N ASP A 174 -11.48 14.16 -18.56
CA ASP A 174 -12.50 13.82 -19.54
C ASP A 174 -12.63 12.32 -19.81
N GLY A 175 -11.82 11.49 -19.13
CA GLY A 175 -11.85 10.05 -19.32
C GLY A 175 -10.50 9.36 -19.15
N TRP A 176 -10.48 8.07 -19.50
CA TRP A 176 -9.27 7.27 -19.53
C TRP A 176 -9.15 6.47 -20.83
N LYS A 177 -7.93 6.14 -21.20
CA LYS A 177 -7.58 5.27 -22.32
C LYS A 177 -6.66 4.18 -21.82
N ALA A 178 -6.89 2.94 -22.25
CA ALA A 178 -5.95 1.84 -22.13
C ALA A 178 -5.69 1.27 -23.52
N GLN A 179 -4.44 0.95 -23.83
CA GLN A 179 -4.06 0.33 -25.09
C GLN A 179 -2.97 -0.69 -24.82
N ILE A 180 -3.12 -1.88 -25.41
CA ILE A 180 -2.06 -2.87 -25.47
C ILE A 180 -1.79 -3.12 -26.95
N SER A 181 -0.53 -3.13 -27.32
CA SER A 181 -0.09 -3.46 -28.67
C SER A 181 1.09 -4.40 -28.59
N GLY A 182 1.24 -5.24 -29.60
CA GLY A 182 2.35 -6.16 -29.67
C GLY A 182 2.59 -6.60 -31.09
N GLY A 183 3.74 -7.22 -31.31
CA GLY A 183 4.10 -7.62 -32.65
C GLY A 183 5.53 -8.06 -32.79
N SER A 184 5.80 -8.59 -33.97
CA SER A 184 7.10 -8.93 -34.49
C SER A 184 7.38 -8.10 -35.76
N ARG A 185 8.50 -8.36 -36.43
CA ARG A 185 8.83 -7.72 -37.71
C ARG A 185 7.73 -7.90 -38.78
N ASN A 186 6.98 -9.01 -38.72
CA ASN A 186 6.06 -9.44 -39.77
C ASN A 186 4.58 -9.33 -39.39
N SER A 187 4.27 -9.09 -38.11
CA SER A 187 2.90 -9.01 -37.60
C SER A 187 2.79 -7.98 -36.48
N ALA A 188 1.75 -7.17 -36.50
CA ALA A 188 1.44 -6.22 -35.43
C ALA A 188 -0.05 -6.29 -35.08
N TRP A 189 -0.34 -6.20 -33.80
CA TRP A 189 -1.70 -6.18 -33.26
C TRP A 189 -1.84 -5.05 -32.22
N SER A 190 -3.06 -4.56 -32.06
CA SER A 190 -3.42 -3.64 -30.99
C SER A 190 -4.86 -3.87 -30.51
N ILE A 191 -5.08 -3.65 -29.23
CA ILE A 191 -6.39 -3.61 -28.59
C ILE A 191 -6.41 -2.36 -27.73
N GLY A 192 -7.46 -1.55 -27.83
CA GLY A 192 -7.59 -0.32 -27.08
C GLY A 192 -9.01 -0.07 -26.61
N ILE A 193 -9.12 0.55 -25.44
CA ILE A 193 -10.36 1.05 -24.86
C ILE A 193 -10.16 2.54 -24.58
N VAL A 194 -11.13 3.36 -24.98
CA VAL A 194 -11.21 4.77 -24.62
C VAL A 194 -12.55 4.98 -23.93
N GLN A 195 -12.52 5.33 -22.66
CA GLN A 195 -13.68 5.74 -21.88
C GLN A 195 -13.68 7.27 -21.80
N GLY A 196 -14.59 7.93 -22.47
CA GLY A 196 -14.89 9.35 -22.25
C GLY A 196 -16.07 9.54 -21.28
N LYS A 197 -16.37 10.80 -20.93
CA LYS A 197 -17.58 11.17 -20.16
C LYS A 197 -18.89 10.74 -20.84
N ALA A 198 -18.94 10.74 -22.17
CA ALA A 198 -20.16 10.49 -22.94
C ALA A 198 -20.26 9.07 -23.52
N GLU A 199 -19.13 8.38 -23.73
CA GLU A 199 -19.12 7.10 -24.44
C GLU A 199 -17.87 6.26 -24.16
N THR A 200 -18.00 4.96 -24.38
CA THR A 200 -16.90 3.98 -24.34
C THR A 200 -16.66 3.45 -25.75
N LYS A 201 -15.42 3.55 -26.25
CA LYS A 201 -15.00 3.00 -27.54
C LYS A 201 -14.01 1.87 -27.32
N ILE A 202 -14.27 0.72 -27.94
CA ILE A 202 -13.36 -0.43 -27.97
C ILE A 202 -12.92 -0.62 -29.42
N GLY A 203 -11.62 -0.76 -29.65
CA GLY A 203 -11.05 -0.96 -30.97
C GLY A 203 -9.95 -2.02 -30.95
N SER A 204 -9.83 -2.76 -32.05
CA SER A 204 -8.74 -3.70 -32.28
C SER A 204 -8.18 -3.49 -33.69
N GLY A 205 -6.86 -3.62 -33.85
CA GLY A 205 -6.18 -3.53 -35.14
C GLY A 205 -5.23 -4.71 -35.35
N PHE A 206 -5.13 -5.18 -36.60
CA PHE A 206 -4.19 -6.23 -37.00
C PHE A 206 -3.55 -5.85 -38.35
N LYS A 207 -2.23 -5.99 -38.45
CA LYS A 207 -1.46 -5.70 -39.67
C LYS A 207 -0.42 -6.78 -39.89
N MET A 208 -0.38 -7.34 -41.10
CA MET A 208 0.69 -8.22 -41.56
C MET A 208 1.49 -7.55 -42.67
N LYS A 209 2.80 -7.83 -42.70
CA LYS A 209 3.65 -7.52 -43.85
C LYS A 209 4.06 -8.84 -44.49
N PHE A 210 3.73 -8.98 -45.76
CA PHE A 210 4.21 -10.06 -46.63
C PHE A 210 5.54 -9.65 -47.26
#